data_AF-A0A1F7VF94-F1
#
_entry.id   AF-A0A1F7VF94-F1
#
_cell.length_a   1.000
_cell.length_b   1.000
_cell.length_c   1.000
_cell.angle_alpha   90.00
_cell.angle_beta   90.00
_cell.angle_gamma   90.00
#
_symmetry.space_group_name_H-M   'P 1'
#
loop_
_entity.id
_entity.type
_entity.pdbx_description
1 polymer ?
#
loop_
_entity_poly.entity_id
_entity_poly.type
_entity_poly.pdbx_seq_one_letter_code
_entity_poly.pdbx_strand_id
1 'polypeptide(L)'
;MLNSQDNCVKVANADQRDTDGDGVGDACDIDDDNDGLTDELEVELGTKPEKRDTDDDGLNDKDDDEPLVPTPIVPSESVPTPSSVQAPTSAPLGSSTDATGSSSRSDSSATSESRPRFRVFGQLGEQGDDAEDSVAETVRLSPKAIFTVTQNSWDTFTFEALQTDVNPVFVQWNFGDGSTSDAAAVQHVFPGSGNYTVQLQVTNQAGQVDEDSVPITISFFHIANPVFLAFLVVLALVFLLSIASIARLTLNARES
;
A
#
# COMPACT_ATOMS: atom_id res chain seq x y z
N MET A 1 -25.52 23.78 -21.19
CA MET A 1 -26.95 23.95 -20.88
C MET A 1 -27.21 23.02 -19.72
N LEU A 2 -27.41 23.54 -18.50
CA LEU A 2 -27.74 22.74 -17.32
C LEU A 2 -29.11 22.09 -17.53
N ASN A 3 -29.14 20.80 -17.88
CA ASN A 3 -30.34 19.98 -17.76
C ASN A 3 -30.16 19.03 -16.56
N SER A 4 -31.22 18.36 -16.14
CA SER A 4 -31.19 17.39 -15.02
C SER A 4 -30.47 16.07 -15.35
N GLN A 5 -29.71 16.05 -16.45
CA GLN A 5 -28.87 14.93 -16.87
C GLN A 5 -27.40 15.36 -16.97
N ASP A 6 -27.06 16.60 -16.62
CA ASP A 6 -25.70 17.14 -16.68
C ASP A 6 -24.85 16.59 -15.52
N ASN A 7 -24.01 15.59 -15.80
CA ASN A 7 -23.11 14.99 -14.82
C ASN A 7 -21.83 15.83 -14.56
N CYS A 8 -21.63 16.93 -15.30
CA CYS A 8 -20.56 17.90 -15.06
C CYS A 8 -21.03 19.35 -15.13
N VAL A 9 -21.80 19.77 -14.12
CA VAL A 9 -22.39 21.13 -13.99
C VAL A 9 -21.45 22.30 -14.35
N LYS A 10 -20.15 22.17 -14.08
CA LYS A 10 -19.15 23.23 -14.30
C LYS A 10 -18.28 23.03 -15.53
N VAL A 11 -18.28 21.84 -16.14
CA VAL A 11 -17.39 21.48 -17.25
C VAL A 11 -18.23 21.05 -18.43
N ALA A 12 -17.97 21.61 -19.61
CA ALA A 12 -18.73 21.24 -20.79
C ALA A 12 -18.29 19.85 -21.30
N ASN A 13 -19.16 18.86 -21.18
CA ASN A 13 -18.96 17.49 -21.65
C ASN A 13 -20.19 17.01 -22.44
N ALA A 14 -20.20 17.26 -23.74
CA ALA A 14 -21.40 17.08 -24.57
C ALA A 14 -21.84 15.61 -24.69
N ASP A 15 -20.93 14.67 -24.46
CA ASP A 15 -21.13 13.23 -24.44
C ASP A 15 -21.68 12.70 -23.12
N GLN A 16 -21.55 13.46 -22.03
CA GLN A 16 -22.04 13.08 -20.70
C GLN A 16 -21.53 11.69 -20.30
N ARG A 17 -20.27 11.41 -20.67
CA ARG A 17 -19.61 10.14 -20.34
C ARG A 17 -19.44 10.06 -18.83
N ASP A 18 -19.60 8.84 -18.31
CA ASP A 18 -19.56 8.44 -16.91
C ASP A 18 -19.13 6.96 -16.96
N THR A 19 -17.83 6.73 -16.85
CA THR A 19 -17.20 5.43 -17.12
C THR A 19 -17.45 4.42 -16.00
N ASP A 20 -17.47 4.87 -14.75
CA ASP A 20 -17.67 4.02 -13.57
C ASP A 20 -19.14 3.97 -13.10
N GLY A 21 -19.98 4.92 -13.52
CA GLY A 21 -21.41 4.98 -13.26
C GLY A 21 -21.78 5.60 -11.91
N ASP A 22 -20.92 6.42 -11.31
CA ASP A 22 -21.19 7.03 -10.01
C ASP A 22 -22.05 8.31 -10.08
N GLY A 23 -22.26 8.84 -11.29
CA GLY A 23 -23.06 10.02 -11.56
C GLY A 23 -22.27 11.33 -11.67
N VAL A 24 -20.95 11.29 -11.47
CA VAL A 24 -19.98 12.29 -11.92
C VAL A 24 -19.56 11.92 -13.35
N GLY A 25 -19.28 12.90 -14.20
CA GLY A 25 -18.86 12.61 -15.58
C GLY A 25 -17.35 12.65 -15.75
N ASP A 26 -16.82 11.88 -16.69
CA ASP A 26 -15.38 11.77 -16.98
C ASP A 26 -14.66 13.13 -17.20
N ALA A 27 -15.40 14.17 -17.56
CA ALA A 27 -14.81 15.49 -17.77
C ALA A 27 -14.56 16.29 -16.47
N CYS A 28 -15.12 15.83 -15.36
CA CYS A 28 -15.06 16.48 -14.05
C CYS A 28 -14.89 15.50 -12.89
N ASP A 29 -14.80 14.20 -13.18
CA ASP A 29 -14.22 13.22 -12.30
C ASP A 29 -12.69 13.38 -12.30
N ILE A 30 -12.05 12.87 -11.26
CA ILE A 30 -10.59 12.82 -11.13
C ILE A 30 -10.04 11.40 -11.25
N ASP A 31 -10.93 10.39 -11.25
CA ASP A 31 -10.67 8.96 -11.30
C ASP A 31 -11.82 8.32 -12.10
N ASP A 32 -11.72 8.39 -13.43
CA ASP A 32 -12.79 8.08 -14.38
C ASP A 32 -13.32 6.63 -14.27
N ASP A 33 -12.54 5.69 -13.74
CA ASP A 33 -12.90 4.27 -13.63
C ASP A 33 -12.99 3.73 -12.18
N ASN A 34 -12.72 4.60 -11.21
CA ASN A 34 -12.80 4.38 -9.77
C ASN A 34 -11.95 3.19 -9.28
N ASP A 35 -10.82 2.94 -9.93
CA ASP A 35 -9.86 1.93 -9.51
C ASP A 35 -8.94 2.39 -8.38
N GLY A 36 -8.95 3.70 -8.11
CA GLY A 36 -8.15 4.37 -7.09
C GLY A 36 -6.81 4.90 -7.58
N LEU A 37 -6.61 5.11 -8.88
CA LEU A 37 -5.62 6.00 -9.46
C LEU A 37 -6.34 7.21 -10.10
N THR A 38 -5.73 8.39 -10.04
CA THR A 38 -6.32 9.57 -10.70
C THR A 38 -5.90 9.63 -12.16
N ASP A 39 -6.70 10.24 -13.05
CA ASP A 39 -6.40 10.32 -14.49
C ASP A 39 -4.98 10.85 -14.79
N GLU A 40 -4.52 11.84 -14.01
CA GLU A 40 -3.19 12.42 -14.18
C GLU A 40 -2.07 11.44 -13.80
N LEU A 41 -2.27 10.63 -12.76
CA LEU A 41 -1.34 9.60 -12.34
C LEU A 41 -1.32 8.44 -13.35
N GLU A 42 -2.46 8.10 -13.93
CA GLU A 42 -2.55 7.07 -14.95
C GLU A 42 -1.86 7.47 -16.24
N VAL A 43 -1.99 8.74 -16.65
CA VAL A 43 -1.21 9.29 -17.77
C VAL A 43 0.30 9.20 -17.50
N GLU A 44 0.74 9.40 -16.26
CA GLU A 44 2.16 9.27 -15.88
C GLU A 44 2.63 7.81 -15.87
N LEU A 45 1.81 6.89 -15.37
CA LEU A 45 2.08 5.45 -15.35
C LEU A 45 1.92 4.80 -16.74
N GLY A 46 1.23 5.48 -17.66
CA GLY A 46 0.91 4.99 -19.00
C GLY A 46 -0.32 4.08 -19.05
N THR A 47 -1.06 3.99 -17.96
CA THR A 47 -2.35 3.30 -17.86
C THR A 47 -3.47 4.14 -18.46
N LYS A 48 -4.69 3.62 -18.50
CA LYS A 48 -5.83 4.24 -19.20
C LYS A 48 -6.87 4.73 -18.19
N PRO A 49 -7.10 6.06 -18.10
CA PRO A 49 -8.05 6.66 -17.16
C PRO A 49 -9.44 6.03 -17.12
N GLU A 50 -9.91 5.60 -18.29
CA GLU A 50 -11.24 5.02 -18.40
C GLU A 50 -11.31 3.49 -18.21
N LYS A 51 -10.23 2.85 -17.72
CA LYS A 51 -10.11 1.40 -17.72
C LYS A 51 -9.38 0.89 -16.48
N ARG A 52 -10.22 0.48 -15.52
CA ARG A 52 -9.84 -0.04 -14.21
C ARG A 52 -8.74 -1.11 -14.19
N ASP A 53 -8.58 -1.85 -15.27
CA ASP A 53 -7.56 -2.88 -15.45
C ASP A 53 -7.01 -2.68 -16.87
N THR A 54 -5.89 -1.98 -17.03
CA THR A 54 -5.41 -1.49 -18.31
C THR A 54 -5.05 -2.62 -19.28
N ASP A 55 -4.58 -3.74 -18.76
CA ASP A 55 -4.03 -4.86 -19.51
C ASP A 55 -4.91 -6.14 -19.52
N ASP A 56 -6.04 -6.10 -18.81
CA ASP A 56 -7.05 -7.15 -18.69
C ASP A 56 -6.55 -8.45 -18.04
N ASP A 57 -5.63 -8.36 -17.06
CA ASP A 57 -5.12 -9.54 -16.37
C ASP A 57 -5.96 -9.96 -15.16
N GLY A 58 -6.85 -9.09 -14.67
CA GLY A 58 -7.76 -9.32 -13.56
C GLY A 58 -7.37 -8.65 -12.25
N LEU A 59 -6.27 -7.90 -12.21
CA LEU A 59 -5.94 -6.93 -11.17
C LEU A 59 -6.24 -5.51 -11.68
N ASN A 60 -6.63 -4.59 -10.80
CA ASN A 60 -6.76 -3.19 -11.21
C ASN A 60 -5.40 -2.50 -11.21
N ASP A 61 -5.26 -1.40 -11.93
CA ASP A 61 -3.97 -0.73 -12.14
C ASP A 61 -3.34 -0.27 -10.82
N LYS A 62 -4.19 0.10 -9.84
CA LYS A 62 -3.76 0.40 -8.47
C LYS A 62 -3.09 -0.78 -7.74
N ASP A 63 -3.65 -1.98 -7.85
CA ASP A 63 -3.23 -3.17 -7.09
C ASP A 63 -2.28 -4.08 -7.90
N ASP A 64 -2.00 -3.74 -9.16
CA ASP A 64 -1.04 -4.43 -10.03
C ASP A 64 0.37 -3.80 -9.96
N ASP A 65 1.39 -4.65 -9.78
CA ASP A 65 2.79 -4.26 -9.79
C ASP A 65 3.29 -3.95 -11.23
N GLU A 66 2.68 -4.55 -12.25
CA GLU A 66 3.03 -4.40 -13.68
C GLU A 66 1.80 -4.02 -14.56
N PRO A 67 1.13 -2.88 -14.33
CA PRO A 67 -0.21 -2.55 -14.86
C PRO A 67 -0.32 -2.38 -16.40
N LEU A 68 0.78 -2.58 -17.14
CA LEU A 68 0.82 -2.48 -18.60
C LEU A 68 1.15 -3.82 -19.28
N VAL A 69 1.40 -4.87 -18.50
CA VAL A 69 1.90 -6.15 -18.98
C VAL A 69 1.14 -7.26 -18.28
N PRO A 70 0.25 -7.98 -18.99
CA PRO A 70 -0.65 -8.92 -18.34
C PRO A 70 0.15 -9.95 -17.54
N THR A 71 0.06 -9.88 -16.22
CA THR A 71 0.64 -10.91 -15.38
C THR A 71 -0.27 -12.12 -15.48
N PRO A 72 0.23 -13.30 -15.89
CA PRO A 72 -0.63 -14.46 -15.89
C PRO A 72 -1.06 -14.69 -14.44
N ILE A 73 -2.35 -14.50 -14.13
CA ILE A 73 -2.94 -15.12 -12.95
C ILE A 73 -2.67 -16.61 -13.13
N VAL A 74 -1.58 -17.10 -12.54
CA VAL A 74 -1.40 -18.53 -12.35
C VAL A 74 -2.59 -18.88 -11.48
N PRO A 75 -3.58 -19.63 -11.98
CA PRO A 75 -4.67 -20.06 -11.14
C PRO A 75 -3.97 -20.79 -10.01
N SER A 76 -4.10 -20.26 -8.79
CA SER A 76 -3.68 -20.92 -7.55
C SER A 76 -3.93 -22.40 -7.75
N GLU A 77 -2.85 -23.19 -7.79
CA GLU A 77 -2.88 -24.58 -8.25
C GLU A 77 -4.18 -25.23 -7.80
N SER A 78 -4.93 -25.77 -8.75
CA SER A 78 -5.84 -26.84 -8.47
C SER A 78 -5.06 -27.88 -7.66
N VAL A 79 -5.21 -27.85 -6.34
CA VAL A 79 -4.85 -28.96 -5.47
C VAL A 79 -5.43 -30.16 -6.18
N PRO A 80 -4.61 -31.13 -6.65
CA PRO A 80 -5.17 -32.27 -7.34
C PRO A 80 -6.05 -33.00 -6.34
N THR A 81 -7.36 -32.87 -6.53
CA THR A 81 -8.35 -33.76 -5.94
C THR A 81 -7.88 -35.17 -6.28
N PRO A 82 -7.60 -36.04 -5.30
CA PRO A 82 -7.11 -37.37 -5.61
C PRO A 82 -8.15 -38.08 -6.46
N SER A 83 -7.73 -38.42 -7.68
CA SER A 83 -8.53 -39.12 -8.68
C SER A 83 -9.33 -40.25 -8.06
N SER A 84 -10.65 -40.15 -8.22
CA SER A 84 -11.62 -41.20 -7.98
C SER A 84 -11.16 -42.53 -8.57
N VAL A 85 -10.78 -43.47 -7.70
CA VAL A 85 -10.71 -44.89 -8.04
C VAL A 85 -12.13 -45.34 -8.37
N GLN A 86 -12.36 -45.67 -9.63
CA GLN A 86 -13.57 -46.35 -10.08
C GLN A 86 -13.71 -47.71 -9.37
N ALA A 87 -14.83 -47.90 -8.67
CA ALA A 87 -15.32 -49.22 -8.28
C ALA A 87 -16.57 -49.56 -9.13
N PRO A 88 -16.79 -50.85 -9.48
CA PRO A 88 -17.64 -51.23 -10.59
C PRO A 88 -19.14 -51.29 -10.25
N THR A 89 -19.91 -51.19 -11.31
CA THR A 89 -21.35 -51.36 -11.52
C THR A 89 -21.98 -52.58 -10.81
N SER A 90 -23.18 -52.43 -10.23
CA SER A 90 -24.44 -53.14 -10.61
C SER A 90 -25.53 -53.16 -9.51
N ALA A 91 -26.67 -52.50 -9.79
CA ALA A 91 -28.08 -52.91 -9.58
C ALA A 91 -28.70 -53.15 -8.16
N PRO A 92 -30.06 -53.05 -8.03
CA PRO A 92 -30.77 -52.49 -6.85
C PRO A 92 -31.70 -53.48 -6.11
N LEU A 93 -32.17 -53.16 -4.88
CA LEU A 93 -33.57 -53.41 -4.42
C LEU A 93 -33.84 -52.99 -2.95
N GLY A 94 -34.96 -52.27 -2.74
CA GLY A 94 -35.89 -52.29 -1.56
C GLY A 94 -35.34 -51.94 -0.17
N SER A 95 -36.11 -51.67 0.87
CA SER A 95 -37.54 -51.42 1.11
C SER A 95 -37.66 -51.30 2.65
N SER A 96 -38.37 -50.29 3.14
CA SER A 96 -39.01 -50.19 4.47
C SER A 96 -38.06 -50.17 5.69
N THR A 97 -38.37 -49.60 6.85
CA THR A 97 -39.62 -49.22 7.52
C THR A 97 -39.24 -48.41 8.77
N ASP A 98 -40.12 -47.51 9.22
CA ASP A 98 -40.58 -47.27 10.62
C ASP A 98 -39.61 -47.40 11.81
N ALA A 99 -39.69 -46.66 12.90
CA ALA A 99 -40.57 -45.59 13.37
C ALA A 99 -40.05 -45.17 14.77
N THR A 100 -40.53 -44.00 15.23
CA THR A 100 -40.82 -43.65 16.63
C THR A 100 -39.71 -43.56 17.68
N GLY A 101 -39.75 -42.44 18.42
CA GLY A 101 -39.81 -42.56 19.89
C GLY A 101 -38.89 -41.67 20.73
N SER A 102 -39.32 -40.43 20.94
CA SER A 102 -39.44 -39.73 22.24
C SER A 102 -38.25 -39.67 23.23
N SER A 103 -37.90 -38.41 23.55
CA SER A 103 -37.70 -37.82 24.89
C SER A 103 -36.85 -38.53 25.95
N SER A 104 -35.87 -37.81 26.53
CA SER A 104 -35.98 -37.22 27.88
C SER A 104 -34.61 -36.87 28.53
N ARG A 105 -34.43 -35.58 28.80
CA ARG A 105 -34.03 -34.93 30.09
C ARG A 105 -32.66 -35.17 30.77
N SER A 106 -32.23 -34.05 31.39
CA SER A 106 -31.44 -33.87 32.63
C SER A 106 -29.90 -33.82 32.43
N ASP A 107 -29.09 -32.92 33.01
CA ASP A 107 -29.27 -31.74 33.88
C ASP A 107 -27.88 -31.05 34.05
N SER A 108 -27.89 -29.80 34.53
CA SER A 108 -26.94 -29.16 35.48
C SER A 108 -25.72 -28.32 35.03
N SER A 109 -25.92 -27.00 35.26
CA SER A 109 -25.05 -26.04 35.99
C SER A 109 -23.80 -25.45 35.28
N ALA A 110 -23.36 -24.20 35.44
CA ALA A 110 -23.80 -22.93 36.05
C ALA A 110 -22.79 -21.86 35.52
N THR A 111 -23.07 -20.57 35.28
CA THR A 111 -23.13 -19.49 36.29
C THR A 111 -23.23 -18.10 35.58
N SER A 112 -24.10 -17.23 36.13
CA SER A 112 -23.92 -15.79 36.48
C SER A 112 -23.54 -14.77 35.37
N GLU A 113 -24.48 -13.92 34.88
CA GLU A 113 -24.84 -12.54 35.35
C GLU A 113 -23.97 -11.45 34.68
N SER A 114 -24.42 -10.26 34.23
CA SER A 114 -25.66 -9.50 34.42
C SER A 114 -25.80 -8.43 33.31
N ARG A 115 -27.03 -8.23 32.83
CA ARG A 115 -27.51 -7.03 32.09
C ARG A 115 -28.35 -6.18 33.05
N PRO A 116 -28.47 -4.85 32.86
CA PRO A 116 -29.67 -4.14 33.23
C PRO A 116 -30.53 -3.84 31.99
N ARG A 117 -31.83 -4.13 32.10
CA ARG A 117 -32.90 -3.59 31.26
C ARG A 117 -33.56 -2.46 32.04
N PHE A 118 -33.74 -1.30 31.41
CA PHE A 118 -34.67 -0.28 31.88
C PHE A 118 -35.76 -0.10 30.81
N ARG A 119 -37.03 -0.28 31.20
CA ARG A 119 -38.21 0.11 30.42
C ARG A 119 -38.97 1.15 31.23
N VAL A 120 -39.27 2.29 30.61
CA VAL A 120 -40.37 3.19 31.02
C VAL A 120 -41.20 3.50 29.77
N PHE A 121 -42.52 3.44 29.96
CA PHE A 121 -43.57 3.67 28.95
C PHE A 121 -44.17 5.08 29.11
N GLY A 122 -44.58 5.66 27.97
CA GLY A 122 -45.52 6.79 27.84
C GLY A 122 -44.92 7.99 27.08
N GLN A 123 -45.60 8.72 26.20
CA GLN A 123 -46.90 8.61 25.52
C GLN A 123 -46.91 9.72 24.45
N LEU A 124 -47.26 9.37 23.20
CA LEU A 124 -47.86 10.15 22.11
C LEU A 124 -47.42 11.61 21.81
N GLY A 125 -46.86 11.79 20.61
CA GLY A 125 -47.19 12.89 19.69
C GLY A 125 -46.12 13.97 19.52
N GLU A 126 -45.36 13.92 18.43
CA GLU A 126 -45.44 14.97 17.41
C GLU A 126 -44.70 14.55 16.13
N GLN A 127 -45.31 14.97 15.04
CA GLN A 127 -45.02 14.77 13.64
C GLN A 127 -43.89 15.71 13.21
N GLY A 128 -42.92 15.25 12.41
CA GLY A 128 -42.05 16.14 11.66
C GLY A 128 -40.63 15.63 11.48
N ASP A 129 -40.31 15.43 10.21
CA ASP A 129 -39.01 15.67 9.60
C ASP A 129 -38.12 14.44 9.41
N ASP A 130 -37.89 14.22 8.12
CA ASP A 130 -37.33 13.07 7.47
C ASP A 130 -35.86 12.84 7.86
N ALA A 131 -35.50 11.55 7.79
CA ALA A 131 -34.14 11.09 7.89
C ALA A 131 -33.30 11.68 6.75
N GLU A 132 -32.41 12.61 7.08
CA GLU A 132 -31.18 12.83 6.33
C GLU A 132 -30.06 12.28 7.21
N ASP A 133 -29.83 10.99 6.99
CA ASP A 133 -28.62 10.27 7.32
C ASP A 133 -27.45 11.09 6.78
N SER A 134 -26.82 11.89 7.65
CA SER A 134 -25.55 12.54 7.34
C SER A 134 -24.48 11.45 7.29
N VAL A 135 -24.48 10.67 6.22
CA VAL A 135 -23.32 9.91 5.80
C VAL A 135 -22.32 10.99 5.42
N ALA A 136 -21.38 11.24 6.34
CA ALA A 136 -20.22 12.04 6.07
C ALA A 136 -19.67 11.58 4.72
N GLU A 137 -19.75 12.47 3.75
CA GLU A 137 -19.13 12.36 2.44
C GLU A 137 -17.75 11.76 2.66
N THR A 138 -17.56 10.52 2.22
CA THR A 138 -16.34 9.78 2.45
C THR A 138 -15.25 10.50 1.70
N VAL A 139 -14.49 11.32 2.42
CA VAL A 139 -13.24 11.93 1.95
C VAL A 139 -12.35 10.77 1.53
N ARG A 140 -12.28 10.54 0.21
CA ARG A 140 -11.37 9.58 -0.39
C ARG A 140 -9.98 10.23 -0.30
N LEU A 141 -9.11 9.60 0.49
CA LEU A 141 -7.68 9.91 0.46
C LEU A 141 -7.15 9.51 -0.92
N SER A 142 -6.33 10.36 -1.53
CA SER A 142 -5.47 9.94 -2.64
C SER A 142 -4.53 8.82 -2.16
N PRO A 143 -3.98 7.98 -3.04
CA PRO A 143 -3.60 6.62 -2.66
C PRO A 143 -2.14 6.41 -2.28
N LYS A 144 -1.27 7.42 -2.41
CA LYS A 144 0.13 7.40 -1.94
C LYS A 144 0.54 8.83 -1.61
N ALA A 145 1.06 9.08 -0.43
CA ALA A 145 1.69 10.35 -0.08
C ALA A 145 2.86 10.63 -1.04
N ILE A 146 2.69 11.49 -2.04
CA ILE A 146 3.74 11.70 -3.06
C ILE A 146 4.85 12.59 -2.49
N PHE A 147 6.11 12.17 -2.67
CA PHE A 147 7.26 12.98 -2.33
C PHE A 147 8.42 12.81 -3.30
N THR A 148 9.31 13.81 -3.31
CA THR A 148 10.56 13.73 -4.09
C THR A 148 11.73 13.38 -3.19
N VAL A 149 12.70 12.69 -3.79
CA VAL A 149 13.98 12.36 -3.17
C VAL A 149 15.10 12.85 -4.08
N THR A 150 15.92 13.76 -3.57
CA THR A 150 17.09 14.27 -4.27
C THR A 150 18.35 13.88 -3.52
N GLN A 151 19.24 13.11 -4.15
CA GLN A 151 20.54 12.78 -3.56
C GLN A 151 21.51 13.97 -3.68
N ASN A 152 21.90 14.58 -2.55
CA ASN A 152 22.86 15.69 -2.52
C ASN A 152 24.32 15.20 -2.37
N SER A 153 24.50 14.09 -1.66
CA SER A 153 25.80 13.47 -1.37
C SER A 153 25.63 11.95 -1.24
N TRP A 154 26.73 11.25 -0.99
CA TRP A 154 26.74 9.79 -0.82
C TRP A 154 25.93 9.29 0.39
N ASP A 155 25.77 10.13 1.40
CA ASP A 155 25.04 9.90 2.64
C ASP A 155 23.94 10.94 2.92
N THR A 156 23.76 11.93 2.03
CA THR A 156 22.87 13.08 2.26
C THR A 156 21.82 13.18 1.16
N PHE A 157 20.56 13.29 1.57
CA PHE A 157 19.39 13.36 0.69
C PHE A 157 18.49 14.51 1.11
N THR A 158 17.77 15.09 0.15
CA THR A 158 16.69 16.02 0.39
C THR A 158 15.37 15.32 0.08
N PHE A 159 14.46 15.33 1.04
CA PHE A 159 13.11 14.80 0.94
C PHE A 159 12.15 15.98 0.92
N GLU A 160 11.24 16.02 -0.04
CA GLU A 160 10.25 17.10 -0.16
C GLU A 160 8.88 16.49 -0.41
N ALA A 161 7.95 16.73 0.53
CA ALA A 161 6.56 16.31 0.41
C ALA A 161 5.90 17.15 -0.69
N LEU A 162 5.37 16.48 -1.71
CA LEU A 162 4.56 17.15 -2.72
C LEU A 162 3.15 17.32 -2.14
N GLN A 163 2.63 18.53 -2.17
CA GLN A 163 1.27 18.80 -1.72
C GLN A 163 0.31 18.22 -2.75
N THR A 164 -0.54 17.30 -2.32
CA THR A 164 -1.75 16.94 -3.07
C THR A 164 -2.80 18.04 -2.88
N ASP A 165 -3.77 18.14 -3.80
CA ASP A 165 -4.79 19.21 -3.84
C ASP A 165 -5.67 19.33 -2.58
N VAL A 166 -5.56 18.35 -1.67
CA VAL A 166 -5.97 18.42 -0.27
C VAL A 166 -4.78 18.88 0.59
N ASN A 167 -4.60 20.20 0.74
CA ASN A 167 -3.62 20.82 1.64
C ASN A 167 -3.40 19.95 2.91
N PRO A 168 -2.28 19.22 3.04
CA PRO A 168 -2.05 18.36 4.18
C PRO A 168 -1.95 19.24 5.43
N VAL A 169 -2.64 18.83 6.49
CA VAL A 169 -2.65 19.60 7.74
C VAL A 169 -1.41 19.27 8.56
N PHE A 170 -0.92 18.03 8.46
CA PHE A 170 0.33 17.59 9.08
C PHE A 170 1.08 16.64 8.17
N VAL A 171 2.41 16.76 8.17
CA VAL A 171 3.32 15.79 7.54
C VAL A 171 4.25 15.24 8.61
N GLN A 172 4.63 13.97 8.49
CA GLN A 172 5.61 13.34 9.36
C GLN A 172 6.50 12.40 8.57
N TRP A 173 7.80 12.61 8.69
CA TRP A 173 8.85 11.78 8.14
C TRP A 173 9.38 10.81 9.19
N ASN A 174 9.66 9.59 8.75
CA ASN A 174 10.51 8.63 9.45
C ASN A 174 11.59 8.18 8.49
N PHE A 175 12.87 8.42 8.81
CA PHE A 175 13.97 8.11 7.89
C PHE A 175 14.50 6.68 8.03
N GLY A 176 13.92 5.85 8.91
CA GLY A 176 14.34 4.46 9.11
C GLY A 176 15.64 4.29 9.91
N ASP A 177 16.27 5.39 10.35
CA ASP A 177 17.46 5.41 11.21
C ASP A 177 17.14 5.81 12.67
N GLY A 178 15.85 5.98 12.98
CA GLY A 178 15.34 6.43 14.27
C GLY A 178 15.13 7.95 14.39
N SER A 179 15.47 8.72 13.35
CA SER A 179 15.16 10.15 13.27
C SER A 179 13.84 10.41 12.53
N THR A 180 13.21 11.53 12.86
CA THR A 180 11.91 11.97 12.30
C THR A 180 11.91 13.47 12.02
N SER A 181 10.95 13.93 11.22
CA SER A 181 10.75 15.37 10.94
C SER A 181 9.30 15.68 10.58
N ASP A 182 8.87 16.92 10.74
CA ASP A 182 7.55 17.45 10.34
C ASP A 182 7.66 18.59 9.33
N ALA A 183 8.86 18.86 8.80
CA ALA A 183 9.04 19.89 7.79
C ALA A 183 8.64 19.38 6.39
N ALA A 184 8.07 20.26 5.58
CA ALA A 184 7.68 19.95 4.20
C ALA A 184 8.88 19.53 3.33
N ALA A 185 10.06 20.12 3.58
CA ALA A 185 11.31 19.76 2.93
C ALA A 185 12.41 19.56 3.99
N VAL A 186 13.12 18.43 3.92
CA VAL A 186 14.13 18.02 4.90
C VAL A 186 15.39 17.58 4.17
N GLN A 187 16.52 18.20 4.50
CA GLN A 187 17.81 17.62 4.18
C GLN A 187 18.23 16.70 5.33
N HIS A 188 18.46 15.42 5.02
CA HIS A 188 18.79 14.39 5.98
C HIS A 188 20.13 13.72 5.65
N VAL A 189 20.91 13.40 6.70
CA VAL A 189 22.22 12.74 6.59
C VAL A 189 22.15 11.39 7.29
N PHE A 190 22.34 10.31 6.55
CA PHE A 190 22.30 8.95 7.10
C PHE A 190 23.60 8.61 7.83
N PRO A 191 23.54 7.98 9.03
CA PRO A 191 24.70 7.82 9.90
C PRO A 191 25.70 6.76 9.43
N GLY A 192 25.32 5.89 8.49
CA GLY A 192 26.19 4.82 8.04
C GLY A 192 25.67 4.10 6.80
N SER A 193 26.47 3.15 6.32
CA SER A 193 26.06 2.27 5.22
C SER A 193 24.99 1.30 5.69
N GLY A 194 23.97 1.09 4.87
CA GLY A 194 22.84 0.23 5.19
C GLY A 194 21.67 0.45 4.25
N ASN A 195 20.58 -0.24 4.52
CA ASN A 195 19.30 0.00 3.88
C ASN A 195 18.40 0.68 4.89
N TYR A 196 17.80 1.79 4.47
CA TYR A 196 16.86 2.58 5.24
C TYR A 196 15.54 2.62 4.49
N THR A 197 14.42 2.45 5.20
CA THR A 197 13.10 2.67 4.64
C THR A 197 12.65 4.04 5.10
N VAL A 198 12.58 5.01 4.18
CA VAL A 198 12.05 6.33 4.46
C VAL A 198 10.55 6.30 4.23
N GLN A 199 9.79 6.75 5.22
CA GLN A 199 8.34 6.79 5.19
C GLN A 199 7.86 8.24 5.36
N LEU A 200 6.92 8.65 4.53
CA LEU A 200 6.14 9.86 4.68
C LEU A 200 4.73 9.47 5.14
N GLN A 201 4.27 10.11 6.21
CA GLN A 201 2.88 10.07 6.66
C GLN A 201 2.26 11.46 6.48
N VAL A 202 1.08 11.53 5.89
CA VAL A 202 0.32 12.78 5.71
C VAL A 202 -1.05 12.67 6.39
N THR A 203 -1.46 13.73 7.09
CA THR A 203 -2.74 13.79 7.78
C THR A 203 -3.56 14.96 7.29
N ASN A 204 -4.78 14.71 6.84
CA ASN A 204 -5.68 15.76 6.35
C ASN A 204 -6.48 16.42 7.50
N GLN A 205 -7.32 17.42 7.16
CA GLN A 205 -8.11 18.17 8.15
C GLN A 205 -9.18 17.33 8.84
N ALA A 206 -9.61 16.23 8.20
CA ALA A 206 -10.53 15.26 8.78
C ALA A 206 -9.83 14.26 9.72
N GLY A 207 -8.49 14.33 9.84
CA GLY A 207 -7.69 13.42 10.66
C GLY A 207 -7.43 12.06 10.01
N GLN A 208 -7.71 11.90 8.71
CA GLN A 208 -7.35 10.70 7.97
C GLN A 208 -5.87 10.74 7.61
N VAL A 209 -5.25 9.57 7.61
CA VAL A 209 -3.80 9.38 7.45
C VAL A 209 -3.53 8.56 6.20
N ASP A 210 -2.60 9.03 5.38
CA ASP A 210 -2.04 8.29 4.23
C ASP A 210 -0.51 8.18 4.38
N GLU A 211 0.07 7.11 3.83
CA GLU A 211 1.48 6.77 3.99
C GLU A 211 2.10 6.28 2.68
N ASP A 212 3.33 6.69 2.41
CA ASP A 212 4.15 6.13 1.33
C ASP A 212 5.60 5.92 1.79
N SER A 213 6.33 5.03 1.12
CA SER A 213 7.68 4.67 1.52
C SER A 213 8.63 4.39 0.36
N VAL A 214 9.91 4.75 0.55
CA VAL A 214 10.98 4.50 -0.41
C VAL A 214 12.19 3.85 0.28
N PRO A 215 12.80 2.82 -0.32
CA PRO A 215 14.08 2.29 0.16
C PRO A 215 15.25 3.19 -0.27
N ILE A 216 16.12 3.53 0.67
CA ILE A 216 17.38 4.25 0.47
C ILE A 216 18.55 3.35 0.85
N THR A 217 19.47 3.12 -0.08
CA THR A 217 20.69 2.33 0.16
C THR A 217 21.91 3.23 0.24
N ILE A 218 22.57 3.23 1.41
CA ILE A 218 23.83 3.93 1.63
C ILE A 218 24.99 2.94 1.44
N SER A 219 25.81 3.20 0.42
CA SER A 219 26.90 2.30 0.05
C SER A 219 28.11 2.43 0.98
N PHE A 220 28.59 1.31 1.51
CA PHE A 220 29.86 1.28 2.25
C PHE A 220 31.05 1.61 1.35
N PHE A 221 31.08 1.09 0.12
CA PHE A 221 32.19 1.23 -0.84
C PHE A 221 32.17 2.56 -1.63
N HIS A 222 31.72 3.65 -1.02
CA HIS A 222 31.68 4.94 -1.68
C HIS A 222 32.98 5.73 -1.44
N ILE A 223 33.57 6.35 -2.48
CA ILE A 223 34.86 7.06 -2.36
C ILE A 223 34.81 8.27 -1.41
N ALA A 224 33.63 8.87 -1.25
CA ALA A 224 33.40 9.96 -0.31
C ALA A 224 33.08 9.47 1.12
N ASN A 225 32.93 8.16 1.32
CA ASN A 225 32.78 7.59 2.66
C ASN A 225 34.12 7.62 3.40
N PRO A 226 34.24 8.35 4.52
CA PRO A 226 35.50 8.53 5.23
C PRO A 226 36.00 7.22 5.86
N VAL A 227 35.10 6.32 6.27
CA VAL A 227 35.47 5.01 6.84
C VAL A 227 36.09 4.13 5.77
N PHE A 228 35.52 4.14 4.56
CA PHE A 228 36.05 3.40 3.43
C PHE A 228 37.40 3.97 2.97
N LEU A 229 37.53 5.29 2.90
CA LEU A 229 38.79 5.93 2.54
C LEU A 229 39.90 5.61 3.56
N ALA A 230 39.59 5.64 4.86
CA ALA A 230 40.51 5.22 5.91
C ALA A 230 40.95 3.76 5.73
N PHE A 231 40.01 2.87 5.39
CA PHE A 231 40.32 1.47 5.10
C PHE A 231 41.29 1.32 3.91
N LEU A 232 41.07 2.06 2.82
CA LEU A 232 41.99 2.04 1.66
C LEU A 232 43.39 2.57 2.01
N VAL A 233 43.48 3.61 2.83
CA VAL A 233 44.77 4.15 3.29
C VAL A 233 45.51 3.11 4.13
N VAL A 234 44.82 2.42 5.05
CA VAL A 234 45.42 1.36 5.86
C VAL A 234 45.90 0.20 4.98
N LEU A 235 45.10 -0.23 4.00
CA LEU A 235 45.50 -1.28 3.05
C LEU A 235 46.74 -0.87 2.24
N ALA A 236 46.78 0.37 1.76
CA ALA A 236 47.93 0.89 1.02
C ALA A 236 49.19 0.90 1.88
N LEU A 237 49.09 1.31 3.14
CA LEU A 237 50.23 1.29 4.08
C LEU A 237 50.71 -0.14 4.35
N VAL A 238 49.80 -1.08 4.60
CA VAL A 238 50.15 -2.50 4.80
C VAL A 238 50.83 -3.07 3.56
N PHE A 239 50.33 -2.74 2.37
CA PHE A 239 50.92 -3.18 1.10
C PHE A 239 52.33 -2.61 0.89
N LEU A 240 52.53 -1.32 1.15
CA LEU A 240 53.85 -0.67 1.04
C LEU A 240 54.85 -1.25 2.06
N LEU A 241 54.42 -1.51 3.29
CA LEU A 241 55.25 -2.14 4.31
C LEU A 241 55.63 -3.59 3.95
N SER A 242 54.71 -4.32 3.30
CA SER A 242 54.96 -5.66 2.77
C SER A 242 56.01 -5.63 1.66
N ILE A 243 55.85 -4.75 0.66
CA ILE A 243 56.83 -4.57 -0.41
C ILE A 243 58.20 -4.17 0.15
N ALA A 244 58.25 -3.22 1.09
CA ALA A 244 59.50 -2.78 1.70
C ALA A 244 60.20 -3.93 2.46
N SER A 245 59.44 -4.79 3.14
CA SER A 245 59.98 -5.96 3.83
C SER A 245 60.55 -6.99 2.86
N ILE A 246 59.85 -7.26 1.76
CA ILE A 246 60.32 -8.17 0.69
C ILE A 246 61.57 -7.59 0.01
N ALA A 247 61.61 -6.29 -0.28
CA ALA A 247 62.77 -5.62 -0.84
C ALA A 247 64.00 -5.71 0.08
N ARG A 248 63.82 -5.56 1.40
CA ARG A 248 64.92 -5.72 2.37
C ARG A 248 65.46 -7.15 2.42
N LEU A 249 64.58 -8.16 2.44
CA LEU A 249 65.00 -9.56 2.44
C LEU A 249 65.77 -9.94 1.17
N THR A 250 65.32 -9.47 0.02
CA THR A 250 65.97 -9.73 -1.27
C THR A 250 67.33 -9.03 -1.41
N LEU A 251 67.49 -7.83 -0.86
CA LEU A 251 68.79 -7.16 -0.79
C LEU A 251 69.78 -7.91 0.10
N ASN A 252 69.37 -8.28 1.33
CA ASN A 252 70.23 -9.02 2.25
C ASN A 252 70.66 -10.39 1.70
N ALA A 253 69.78 -11.08 0.97
CA ALA A 253 70.08 -12.36 0.34
C ALA A 253 71.05 -12.26 -0.85
N ARG A 254 71.19 -11.07 -1.47
CA ARG A 254 72.13 -10.83 -2.57
C ARG A 254 73.54 -10.47 -2.06
N GLU A 255 73.64 -9.98 -0.83
CA GLU A 255 74.90 -9.62 -0.18
C GLU A 255 75.56 -10.78 0.59
N SER A 256 74.84 -11.91 0.77
CA SER A 256 75.32 -13.16 1.40
C SER A 256 75.79 -14.17 0.36
#